data_AF-A0A954TCH7-F1
#
_entry.id   AF-A0A954TCH7-F1
#
_cell.length_a   1.000
_cell.length_b   1.000
_cell.length_c   1.000
_cell.angle_alpha   90.00
_cell.angle_beta   90.00
_cell.angle_gamma   90.00
#
_symmetry.space_group_name_H-M   'P 1'
#
loop_
_entity.id
_entity.type
_entity.pdbx_description
1 polymer ?
#
loop_
_entity_poly.entity_id
_entity_poly.type
_entity_poly.pdbx_seq_one_letter_code
_entity_poly.pdbx_strand_id
1 'polypeptide(L)'
;MSVRVWYPQLDVYDTVRRVGLLLSAWQENPPSVERLLIADFYLANPPLIHKATMPEKVREHFRELQIPKPEKTFLSYPAAPILFHKMAPIQEKALQALIGKRMVSASDMRRGIARLSDFGQSFIDEKLLSASTSTERELVVFLTTSFAVIGPDDINELRRRTGLRRAVQ
;
A
#
# COMPACT_ATOMS: atom_id res chain seq x y z
N MET A 1 -1.66 -25.51 19.94
CA MET A 1 -2.23 -25.81 18.61
C MET A 1 -1.81 -24.70 17.65
N SER A 2 -0.98 -24.99 16.65
CA SER A 2 -0.69 -24.01 15.59
C SER A 2 -1.74 -24.15 14.50
N VAL A 3 -2.83 -23.38 14.62
CA VAL A 3 -3.77 -23.22 13.50
C VAL A 3 -3.08 -22.41 12.41
N ARG A 4 -3.24 -22.80 11.14
CA ARG A 4 -2.74 -22.00 10.02
C ARG A 4 -3.56 -20.71 9.93
N VAL A 5 -2.90 -19.57 10.18
CA VAL A 5 -3.49 -18.24 9.98
C VAL A 5 -3.07 -17.76 8.59
N TRP A 6 -4.03 -17.32 7.78
CA TRP A 6 -3.73 -16.67 6.50
C TRP A 6 -3.28 -15.23 6.75
N TYR A 7 -2.18 -14.83 6.10
CA TYR A 7 -1.59 -13.51 6.23
C TYR A 7 -1.70 -12.78 4.87
N PRO A 8 -2.65 -11.83 4.71
CA PRO A 8 -2.87 -11.15 3.42
C PRO A 8 -1.62 -10.45 2.89
N GLN A 9 -0.76 -9.96 3.78
CA GLN A 9 0.50 -9.31 3.44
C GLN A 9 1.55 -10.25 2.81
N LEU A 10 1.37 -11.57 2.92
CA LEU A 10 2.25 -12.57 2.30
C LEU A 10 1.59 -13.30 1.12
N ASP A 11 0.40 -12.85 0.70
CA ASP A 11 -0.35 -13.40 -0.42
C ASP A 11 -0.15 -12.53 -1.67
N VAL A 12 0.37 -13.13 -2.75
CA VAL A 12 0.63 -12.41 -4.01
C VAL A 12 -0.68 -11.95 -4.66
N TYR A 13 -1.75 -12.75 -4.61
CA TYR A 13 -3.03 -12.40 -5.25
C TYR A 13 -3.71 -11.24 -4.53
N ASP A 14 -3.76 -11.27 -3.20
CA ASP A 14 -4.29 -10.12 -2.45
C ASP A 14 -3.41 -8.88 -2.61
N THR A 15 -2.09 -9.06 -2.75
CA THR A 15 -1.18 -7.94 -3.04
C THR A 15 -1.43 -7.34 -4.43
N VAL A 16 -1.69 -8.16 -5.47
CA VAL A 16 -2.11 -7.67 -6.79
C VAL A 16 -3.37 -6.82 -6.69
N ARG A 17 -4.37 -7.29 -5.93
CA ARG A 17 -5.64 -6.57 -5.69
C ARG A 17 -5.41 -5.23 -5.01
N ARG A 18 -4.69 -5.23 -3.87
CA ARG A 18 -4.38 -4.02 -3.08
C ARG A 18 -3.58 -2.99 -3.87
N VAL A 19 -2.55 -3.43 -4.60
CA VAL A 19 -1.76 -2.56 -5.47
C VAL A 19 -2.62 -1.95 -6.57
N GLY A 20 -3.51 -2.74 -7.18
CA GLY A 20 -4.46 -2.26 -8.19
C GLY A 20 -5.40 -1.18 -7.64
N LEU A 21 -5.97 -1.40 -6.45
CA LEU A 21 -6.84 -0.41 -5.77
C LEU A 21 -6.09 0.88 -5.46
N LEU A 22 -4.88 0.78 -4.92
CA LEU A 22 -4.05 1.95 -4.62
C LEU A 22 -3.74 2.76 -5.89
N LEU A 23 -3.35 2.09 -6.97
CA LEU A 23 -3.06 2.78 -8.23
C LEU A 23 -4.30 3.41 -8.87
N SER A 24 -5.46 2.75 -8.81
CA SER A 24 -6.72 3.33 -9.28
C SER A 24 -7.13 4.55 -8.45
N ALA A 25 -6.73 4.63 -7.18
CA ALA A 25 -6.98 5.82 -6.36
C ALA A 25 -5.96 6.97 -6.60
N TRP A 26 -4.83 6.72 -7.27
CA TRP A 26 -3.83 7.74 -7.57
C TRP A 26 -3.97 8.40 -8.95
N GLN A 27 -4.78 7.84 -9.85
CA GLN A 27 -5.07 8.27 -11.24
C GLN A 27 -4.12 9.35 -11.82
N GLU A 28 -4.41 10.62 -11.56
CA GLU A 28 -3.73 11.77 -12.16
C GLU A 28 -2.29 11.98 -11.66
N ASN A 29 -2.01 11.58 -10.41
CA ASN A 29 -0.74 11.79 -9.73
C ASN A 29 -0.11 10.45 -9.34
N PRO A 30 0.45 9.71 -10.32
CA PRO A 30 1.00 8.38 -10.06
C PRO A 30 2.16 8.44 -9.06
N PRO A 31 2.21 7.53 -8.09
CA PRO A 31 3.26 7.51 -7.08
C PRO A 31 4.59 7.04 -7.67
N SER A 32 5.68 7.33 -6.96
CA SER A 32 6.89 6.52 -7.13
C SER A 32 6.61 5.08 -6.69
N VAL A 33 7.36 4.13 -7.26
CA VAL A 33 7.22 2.71 -6.90
C VAL A 33 7.37 2.52 -5.39
N GLU A 34 8.29 3.22 -4.73
CA GLU A 34 8.47 3.10 -3.28
C GLU A 34 7.29 3.61 -2.46
N ARG A 35 6.65 4.74 -2.85
CA ARG A 35 5.44 5.23 -2.18
C ARG A 35 4.30 4.23 -2.28
N LEU A 36 4.12 3.63 -3.46
CA LEU A 36 3.13 2.58 -3.68
C LEU A 36 3.36 1.41 -2.72
N LEU A 37 4.60 0.97 -2.58
CA LEU A 37 4.96 -0.18 -1.75
C LEU A 37 4.78 0.11 -0.25
N ILE A 38 5.08 1.33 0.19
CA ILE A 38 4.80 1.78 1.55
C ILE A 38 3.28 1.84 1.79
N ALA A 39 2.50 2.33 0.83
CA ALA A 39 1.05 2.34 0.95
C ALA A 39 0.46 0.92 0.98
N ASP A 40 0.93 0.00 0.13
CA ASP A 40 0.49 -1.41 0.18
C ASP A 40 0.83 -2.06 1.53
N PHE A 41 1.99 -1.76 2.11
CA PHE A 41 2.34 -2.24 3.45
C PHE A 41 1.30 -1.83 4.50
N TYR A 42 0.87 -0.58 4.48
CA TYR A 42 -0.11 -0.07 5.44
C TYR A 42 -1.55 -0.45 5.10
N LEU A 43 -1.88 -0.68 3.82
CA LEU A 43 -3.16 -1.26 3.44
C LEU A 43 -3.29 -2.71 3.93
N ALA A 44 -2.20 -3.49 3.85
CA ALA A 44 -2.15 -4.85 4.35
C ALA A 44 -2.05 -4.95 5.89
N ASN A 45 -1.49 -3.91 6.54
CA ASN A 45 -1.27 -3.87 7.99
C ASN A 45 -1.73 -2.53 8.61
N PRO A 46 -3.03 -2.18 8.55
CA PRO A 46 -3.51 -0.85 8.97
C PRO A 46 -3.15 -0.46 10.41
N PRO A 47 -3.19 -1.35 11.41
CA PRO A 47 -2.80 -1.00 12.79
C PRO A 47 -1.38 -0.45 12.91
N LEU A 48 -0.46 -0.83 12.01
CA LEU A 48 0.93 -0.37 12.07
C LEU A 48 1.09 1.12 11.71
N ILE A 49 0.06 1.76 11.14
CA ILE A 49 0.04 3.22 10.89
C ILE A 49 0.17 4.00 12.20
N HIS A 50 -0.35 3.48 13.32
CA HIS A 50 -0.19 4.10 14.66
C HIS A 50 1.27 4.31 15.08
N LYS A 51 2.20 3.54 14.50
CA LYS A 51 3.64 3.64 14.79
C LYS A 51 4.36 4.66 13.90
N ALA A 52 3.70 5.19 12.87
CA ALA A 52 4.26 6.19 11.99
C ALA A 52 4.10 7.61 12.57
N THR A 53 5.07 8.47 12.29
CA THR A 53 4.98 9.90 12.65
C THR A 53 4.30 10.67 11.54
N MET A 54 3.21 11.36 11.82
CA MET A 54 2.43 12.11 10.82
C MET A 54 2.17 13.56 11.28
N PRO A 55 2.04 14.53 10.35
CA PRO A 55 1.58 15.88 10.67
C PRO A 55 0.19 15.86 11.32
N GLU A 56 -0.16 16.86 12.13
CA GLU A 56 -1.41 16.82 12.90
C GLU A 56 -2.66 16.72 12.02
N LYS A 57 -2.72 17.44 10.89
CA LYS A 57 -3.81 17.33 9.92
C LYS A 57 -4.00 15.90 9.38
N VAL A 58 -2.90 15.19 9.12
CA VAL A 58 -2.95 13.78 8.67
C VAL A 58 -3.37 12.87 9.82
N ARG A 59 -2.97 13.21 11.06
CA ARG A 59 -3.37 12.48 12.27
C ARG A 59 -4.86 12.59 12.55
N GLU A 60 -5.46 13.76 12.32
CA GLU A 60 -6.89 13.98 12.46
C GLU A 60 -7.66 13.07 11.51
N HIS A 61 -7.33 13.07 10.22
CA HIS A 61 -7.94 12.18 9.22
C HIS A 61 -7.73 10.69 9.56
N PHE A 62 -6.55 10.31 10.08
CA PHE A 62 -6.32 8.93 10.52
C PHE A 62 -7.22 8.51 11.69
N ARG A 63 -7.53 9.41 12.63
CA ARG A 63 -8.41 9.11 13.78
C ARG A 63 -9.85 8.81 13.34
N GLU A 64 -10.32 9.44 12.26
CA GLU A 64 -11.65 9.24 11.70
C GLU A 64 -11.86 7.82 11.16
N LEU A 65 -10.78 7.14 10.72
CA LEU A 65 -10.82 5.75 10.24
C LEU A 65 -11.07 4.72 11.35
N GLN A 66 -10.96 5.12 12.62
CA GLN A 66 -11.18 4.27 13.79
C GLN A 66 -10.39 2.94 13.79
N ILE A 67 -9.22 2.92 13.14
CA ILE A 67 -8.37 1.72 13.06
C ILE A 67 -7.86 1.35 14.46
N PRO A 68 -8.06 0.10 14.91
CA PRO A 68 -7.62 -0.33 16.24
C PRO A 68 -6.09 -0.28 16.35
N LYS A 69 -5.61 0.05 17.55
CA LYS A 69 -4.17 -0.02 17.86
C LYS A 69 -3.67 -1.47 17.75
N PRO A 70 -2.39 -1.70 17.40
CA PRO A 70 -1.81 -3.04 17.26
C PRO A 70 -2.07 -3.95 18.47
N GLU A 71 -2.00 -3.41 19.69
CA GLU A 71 -2.16 -4.17 20.94
C GLU A 71 -3.61 -4.66 21.16
N LYS A 72 -4.57 -4.07 20.45
CA LYS A 72 -5.99 -4.45 20.49
C LYS A 72 -6.38 -5.39 19.34
N THR A 73 -5.42 -5.84 18.53
CA THR A 73 -5.69 -6.76 17.43
C THR A 73 -5.28 -8.19 17.78
N PHE A 74 -5.92 -9.16 17.14
CA PHE A 74 -5.62 -10.58 17.35
C PHE A 74 -4.21 -10.97 16.84
N LEU A 75 -3.69 -10.23 15.86
CA LEU A 75 -2.42 -10.53 15.22
C LEU A 75 -1.26 -9.86 15.97
N SER A 76 -0.23 -10.65 16.27
CA SER A 76 1.06 -10.10 16.68
C SER A 76 1.89 -9.79 15.43
N TYR A 77 2.29 -8.53 15.29
CA TYR A 77 3.08 -8.08 14.15
C TYR A 77 4.56 -8.07 14.51
N PRO A 78 5.44 -8.55 13.61
CA PRO A 78 6.85 -8.20 13.67
C PRO A 78 7.04 -6.67 13.65
N ALA A 79 8.24 -6.20 13.97
CA ALA A 79 8.58 -4.79 13.75
C ALA A 79 8.30 -4.40 12.30
N ALA A 80 7.72 -3.21 12.08
CA ALA A 80 7.27 -2.78 10.75
C ALA A 80 8.36 -2.88 9.66
N PRO A 81 9.63 -2.48 9.91
CA PRO A 81 10.71 -2.66 8.93
C PRO A 81 10.98 -4.13 8.57
N ILE A 82 10.91 -5.03 9.55
CA ILE A 82 11.10 -6.48 9.32
C ILE A 82 9.98 -7.02 8.45
N LEU A 83 8.73 -6.68 8.77
CA LEU A 83 7.59 -7.14 7.99
C LEU A 83 7.60 -6.55 6.58
N PHE A 84 7.94 -5.27 6.43
CA PHE A 84 8.08 -4.62 5.12
C PHE A 84 9.15 -5.31 4.25
N HIS A 85 10.30 -5.65 4.84
CA HIS A 85 11.32 -6.44 4.16
C HIS A 85 10.79 -7.83 3.73
N LYS A 86 10.01 -8.51 4.59
CA LYS A 86 9.38 -9.79 4.24
C LYS A 86 8.34 -9.68 3.13
N MET A 87 7.64 -8.55 3.03
CA MET A 87 6.66 -8.30 1.97
C MET A 87 7.32 -8.01 0.61
N ALA A 88 8.58 -7.57 0.59
CA ALA A 88 9.27 -7.15 -0.63
C ALA A 88 9.16 -8.13 -1.82
N PRO A 89 9.49 -9.43 -1.68
CA PRO A 89 9.35 -10.39 -2.79
C PRO A 89 7.90 -10.63 -3.23
N ILE A 90 6.93 -10.48 -2.32
CA ILE A 90 5.50 -10.65 -2.61
C ILE A 90 4.99 -9.46 -3.43
N GLN A 91 5.33 -8.25 -3.00
CA GLN A 91 5.03 -7.01 -3.70
C GLN A 91 5.69 -6.95 -5.09
N GLU A 92 6.94 -7.42 -5.20
CA GLU A 92 7.64 -7.50 -6.49
C GLU A 92 6.94 -8.45 -7.45
N LYS A 93 6.59 -9.66 -7.00
CA LYS A 93 5.83 -10.62 -7.82
C LYS A 93 4.47 -10.07 -8.24
N ALA A 94 3.78 -9.34 -7.36
CA ALA A 94 2.51 -8.71 -7.68
C ALA A 94 2.67 -7.63 -8.77
N LEU A 95 3.68 -6.77 -8.67
CA LEU A 95 3.98 -5.77 -9.70
C LEU A 95 4.38 -6.42 -11.03
N GLN A 96 5.22 -7.46 -11.00
CA GLN A 96 5.59 -8.23 -12.20
C GLN A 96 4.36 -8.86 -12.87
N ALA A 97 3.42 -9.41 -12.08
CA ALA A 97 2.18 -9.96 -12.61
C ALA A 97 1.32 -8.89 -13.28
N LEU A 98 1.15 -7.72 -12.64
CA LEU A 98 0.41 -6.59 -13.22
C LEU A 98 1.05 -6.07 -14.52
N ILE A 99 2.38 -5.99 -14.57
CA ILE A 99 3.13 -5.61 -15.79
C ILE A 99 2.95 -6.67 -16.88
N GLY A 100 3.12 -7.96 -16.55
CA GLY A 100 2.98 -9.06 -17.51
C GLY A 100 1.57 -9.19 -18.08
N LYS A 101 0.56 -8.75 -17.32
CA LYS A 101 -0.85 -8.65 -17.76
C LYS A 101 -1.19 -7.30 -18.42
N ARG A 102 -0.21 -6.43 -18.64
CA ARG A 102 -0.37 -5.09 -19.24
C ARG A 102 -1.31 -4.16 -18.47
N MET A 103 -1.53 -4.41 -17.19
CA MET A 103 -2.34 -3.56 -16.31
C MET A 103 -1.55 -2.36 -15.79
N VAL A 104 -0.23 -2.48 -15.69
CA VAL A 104 0.69 -1.42 -15.27
C VAL A 104 1.65 -1.09 -16.42
N SER A 105 1.93 0.21 -16.61
CA SER A 105 2.83 0.72 -17.64
C SER A 105 4.29 0.30 -17.38
N ALA A 106 4.81 -0.61 -18.20
CA ALA A 106 6.21 -1.06 -18.10
C ALA A 106 7.21 0.09 -18.34
N SER A 107 6.89 1.05 -19.22
CA SER A 107 7.73 2.20 -19.49
C SER A 107 7.80 3.16 -18.30
N ASP A 108 6.68 3.44 -17.63
CA ASP A 108 6.69 4.30 -16.44
C ASP A 108 7.40 3.61 -15.26
N MET A 109 7.21 2.30 -15.11
CA MET A 109 7.89 1.51 -14.08
C MET A 109 9.41 1.58 -14.21
N ARG A 110 9.96 1.55 -15.44
CA ARG A 110 11.39 1.75 -15.69
C ARG A 110 11.90 3.13 -15.27
N ARG A 111 11.02 4.14 -15.21
CA ARG A 111 11.33 5.48 -14.68
C ARG A 111 11.06 5.62 -13.18
N GLY A 112 10.72 4.54 -12.49
CA GLY A 112 10.40 4.53 -11.06
C GLY A 112 9.01 5.05 -10.71
N ILE A 113 8.11 5.18 -11.69
CA ILE A 113 6.72 5.63 -11.50
C ILE A 113 5.77 4.46 -11.73
N ALA A 114 4.83 4.25 -10.82
CA ALA A 114 3.82 3.20 -10.98
C ALA A 114 2.51 3.81 -11.47
N ARG A 115 2.04 3.38 -12.64
CA ARG A 115 0.82 3.89 -13.27
C ARG A 115 0.05 2.73 -13.92
N LEU A 116 -1.27 2.72 -13.75
CA LEU A 116 -2.14 1.81 -14.52
C LEU A 116 -2.11 2.19 -16.00
N SER A 117 -2.22 1.19 -16.88
CA SER A 117 -2.60 1.44 -18.27
C SER A 117 -4.11 1.69 -18.36
N ASP A 118 -4.60 2.17 -19.49
CA ASP A 118 -6.04 2.35 -19.73
C ASP A 118 -6.83 1.04 -19.54
N PHE A 119 -6.23 -0.09 -19.98
CA PHE A 119 -6.77 -1.43 -19.74
C PHE A 119 -6.80 -1.76 -18.24
N GLY A 120 -5.70 -1.49 -17.53
CA GLY A 120 -5.60 -1.70 -16.09
C GLY A 120 -6.68 -0.90 -15.35
N GLN A 121 -6.79 0.40 -15.63
CA GLN A 121 -7.79 1.27 -15.01
C GLN A 121 -9.20 0.73 -15.20
N SER A 122 -9.58 0.43 -16.45
CA SER A 122 -10.91 -0.12 -16.78
C SER A 122 -11.20 -1.43 -16.04
N PHE A 123 -10.21 -2.33 -15.96
CA PHE A 123 -10.36 -3.61 -15.27
C PHE A 123 -10.55 -3.45 -13.76
N ILE A 124 -9.74 -2.60 -13.11
CA ILE A 124 -9.84 -2.35 -11.66
C ILE A 124 -11.20 -1.74 -11.32
N ASP A 125 -11.64 -0.76 -12.11
CA ASP A 125 -12.88 -0.04 -11.85
C ASP A 125 -14.11 -0.94 -11.97
N GLU A 126 -14.13 -1.84 -12.97
CA GLU A 126 -15.23 -2.78 -13.16
C GLU A 126 -15.22 -3.91 -12.12
N LYS A 127 -14.06 -4.48 -11.82
CA LYS A 127 -13.97 -5.77 -11.10
C LYS A 127 -13.63 -5.65 -9.62
N LEU A 128 -12.95 -4.59 -9.19
CA LEU A 128 -12.37 -4.52 -7.84
C LEU A 128 -12.97 -3.44 -6.95
N LEU A 129 -13.37 -2.30 -7.53
CA LEU A 129 -14.04 -1.26 -6.74
C LEU A 129 -15.30 -1.81 -6.07
N SER A 130 -16.14 -2.52 -6.83
CA SER A 130 -17.38 -3.15 -6.34
C SER A 130 -17.16 -4.18 -5.23
N ALA A 131 -16.01 -4.87 -5.23
CA ALA A 131 -15.67 -5.90 -4.24
C ALA A 131 -15.05 -5.36 -2.94
N SER A 132 -14.64 -4.08 -2.91
CA SER A 132 -13.98 -3.47 -1.75
C SER A 132 -14.99 -2.94 -0.74
N THR A 133 -14.74 -3.16 0.56
CA THR A 133 -15.61 -2.66 1.65
C THR A 133 -15.49 -1.13 1.79
N SER A 134 -16.47 -0.48 2.44
CA SER A 134 -16.39 0.97 2.70
C SER A 134 -15.14 1.35 3.49
N THR A 135 -14.84 0.61 4.56
CA THR A 135 -13.65 0.84 5.39
C THR A 135 -12.34 0.67 4.61
N GLU A 136 -12.27 -0.33 3.72
CA GLU A 136 -11.08 -0.51 2.86
C GLU A 136 -10.93 0.68 1.88
N ARG A 137 -12.03 1.15 1.28
CA ARG A 137 -12.00 2.32 0.39
C ARG A 137 -11.58 3.59 1.13
N GLU A 138 -12.11 3.84 2.33
CA GLU A 138 -11.71 4.96 3.17
C GLU A 138 -10.21 4.92 3.51
N LEU A 139 -9.69 3.74 3.85
CA LEU A 139 -8.26 3.56 4.10
C LEU A 139 -7.43 3.79 2.83
N VAL A 140 -7.85 3.27 1.67
CA VAL A 140 -7.18 3.54 0.39
C VAL A 140 -7.12 5.03 0.12
N VAL A 141 -8.25 5.75 0.26
CA VAL A 141 -8.31 7.21 0.08
C VAL A 141 -7.37 7.92 1.05
N PHE A 142 -7.39 7.58 2.33
CA PHE A 142 -6.45 8.16 3.31
C PHE A 142 -4.99 7.92 2.91
N LEU A 143 -4.65 6.70 2.50
CA LEU A 143 -3.29 6.35 2.12
C LEU A 143 -2.82 7.13 0.89
N THR A 144 -3.66 7.26 -0.14
CA THR A 144 -3.27 7.87 -1.42
C THR A 144 -3.39 9.39 -1.45
N THR A 145 -4.24 9.99 -0.63
CA THR A 145 -4.51 11.45 -0.64
C THR A 145 -3.89 12.20 0.53
N SER A 146 -3.59 11.52 1.64
CA SER A 146 -3.12 12.17 2.87
C SER A 146 -1.78 11.63 3.37
N PHE A 147 -1.63 10.30 3.47
CA PHE A 147 -0.49 9.71 4.16
C PHE A 147 0.72 9.48 3.26
N ALA A 148 0.59 8.73 2.17
CA ALA A 148 1.72 8.39 1.31
C ALA A 148 2.16 9.54 0.39
N VAL A 149 1.41 10.66 0.38
CA VAL A 149 1.78 11.91 -0.31
C VAL A 149 2.55 12.88 0.58
N ILE A 150 2.82 12.54 1.85
CA ILE A 150 3.66 13.38 2.71
C ILE A 150 5.03 13.57 2.06
N GLY A 151 5.45 14.84 1.99
CA GLY A 151 6.67 15.29 1.33
C GLY A 151 6.70 14.85 -0.13
N PRO A 152 5.81 15.35 -1.01
CA PRO A 152 5.57 14.79 -2.36
C PRO A 152 6.85 14.62 -3.18
N ASP A 153 7.78 15.56 -3.07
CA ASP A 153 9.05 15.58 -3.79
C ASP A 153 10.22 14.94 -3.01
N ASP A 154 10.02 14.56 -1.75
CA ASP A 154 11.04 13.92 -0.89
C ASP A 154 10.54 12.60 -0.31
N ILE A 155 10.85 11.49 -0.98
CA ILE A 155 10.60 10.15 -0.46
C ILE A 155 11.27 9.90 0.90
N ASN A 156 12.37 10.60 1.21
CA ASN A 156 13.06 10.42 2.49
C ASN A 156 12.24 10.95 3.67
N GLU A 157 11.36 11.94 3.44
CA GLU A 157 10.44 12.38 4.48
C GLU A 157 9.45 11.27 4.85
N LEU A 158 8.87 10.59 3.85
CA LEU A 158 8.02 9.44 4.10
C LEU A 158 8.79 8.29 4.76
N ARG A 159 10.04 8.02 4.35
CA ARG A 159 10.91 7.02 4.99
C ARG A 159 11.23 7.36 6.45
N ARG A 160 11.54 8.62 6.78
CA ARG A 160 11.80 9.07 8.15
C ARG A 160 10.58 8.87 9.04
N ARG A 161 9.40 9.19 8.51
CA ARG A 161 8.12 9.09 9.24
C ARG A 161 7.67 7.68 9.51
N THR A 162 7.93 6.77 8.57
CA THR A 162 7.47 5.38 8.61
C THR A 162 8.52 4.43 9.19
N GLY A 163 9.80 4.81 9.12
CA GLY A 163 10.93 3.92 9.40
C GLY A 163 11.11 2.83 8.33
N LEU A 164 10.34 2.88 7.24
CA LEU A 164 10.36 1.87 6.18
C LEU A 164 11.37 2.27 5.11
N ARG A 165 12.28 1.34 4.80
CA ARG A 165 13.26 1.47 3.72
C ARG A 165 13.45 0.10 3.10
N ARG A 166 13.56 0.05 1.77
CA ARG A 166 14.08 -1.15 1.12
C ARG A 166 15.60 -1.10 1.19
N ALA A 167 16.22 -2.26 1.44
CA ALA A 167 17.64 -2.40 1.19
C ALA A 167 17.84 -2.18 -0.31
N VAL A 168 18.71 -1.24 -0.68
CA VAL A 168 19.19 -1.12 -2.05
C VAL A 168 19.98 -2.40 -2.32
N GLN A 169 19.48 -3.25 -3.21
CA GLN A 169 20.28 -4.33 -3.80
C GLN A 169 21.04 -3.77 -4.99
#